data_AF-A0A2E6HWD9-F1
#
_entry.id   AF-A0A2E6HWD9-F1
#
_cell.length_a   1.000
_cell.length_b   1.000
_cell.length_c   1.000
_cell.angle_alpha   90.00
_cell.angle_beta   90.00
_cell.angle_gamma   90.00
#
_symmetry.space_group_name_H-M   'P 1'
#
loop_
_entity.id
_entity.type
_entity.pdbx_description
1 polymer ?
#
loop_
_entity_poly.entity_id
_entity_poly.type
_entity_poly.pdbx_seq_one_letter_code
_entity_poly.pdbx_strand_id
1 'polypeptide(L)'
;MFTEEAPGVFSVASRFVDGKNGVVVGSRASVAIDCGNYVDEAEAVADLIRENEHSVGRVVLTHGHGDHVLGAEPLIGGEIYAHRLTPTKIDS
;
A
#
# COMPACT_ATOMS: atom_id res chain seq x y z
N MET A 1 -2.43 7.19 -9.93
CA MET A 1 -1.88 8.57 -9.90
C MET A 1 -1.64 8.95 -8.45
N PHE A 2 -0.50 9.53 -8.13
CA PHE A 2 -0.15 9.96 -6.77
C PHE A 2 -0.51 11.43 -6.57
N THR A 3 -1.06 11.75 -5.40
CA THR A 3 -1.21 13.13 -4.91
C THR A 3 -0.46 13.25 -3.60
N GLU A 4 0.49 14.18 -3.48
CA GLU A 4 1.16 14.46 -2.21
C GLU A 4 0.26 15.37 -1.36
N GLU A 5 -0.32 14.81 -0.30
CA GLU A 5 -1.25 15.51 0.60
C GLU A 5 -0.51 16.34 1.65
N ALA A 6 0.69 15.89 2.02
CA ALA A 6 1.64 16.55 2.91
C ALA A 6 3.05 16.02 2.60
N PRO A 7 4.14 16.67 3.04
CA PRO A 7 5.51 16.21 2.75
C PRO A 7 5.72 14.73 3.10
N GLY A 8 5.98 13.92 2.08
CA GLY A 8 6.17 12.47 2.22
C GLY A 8 4.90 11.65 2.47
N VAL A 9 3.71 12.23 2.32
CA VAL A 9 2.42 11.54 2.49
C VAL A 9 1.64 11.62 1.19
N PHE A 10 1.44 10.46 0.57
CA PHE A 10 0.80 10.37 -0.74
C PHE A 10 -0.51 9.60 -0.64
N SER A 11 -1.56 10.15 -1.25
CA SER A 11 -2.74 9.38 -1.62
C SER A 11 -2.52 8.74 -2.99
N VAL A 12 -3.02 7.52 -3.15
CA VAL A 12 -2.86 6.73 -4.37
C VAL A 12 -4.25 6.43 -4.92
N ALA A 13 -4.52 6.98 -6.10
CA ALA A 13 -5.76 6.68 -6.81
C ALA A 13 -5.78 5.22 -7.25
N SER A 14 -6.92 4.55 -7.02
CA SER A 14 -7.21 3.22 -7.55
C SER A 14 -8.15 3.33 -8.75
N ARG A 15 -8.30 2.26 -9.53
CA ARG A 15 -9.27 2.21 -10.64
C ARG A 15 -10.74 2.26 -10.18
N PHE A 16 -11.01 2.12 -8.89
CA PHE A 16 -12.38 2.11 -8.35
C PHE A 16 -12.78 3.44 -7.72
N VAL A 17 -11.87 4.06 -6.95
CA VAL A 17 -12.09 5.32 -6.22
C VAL A 17 -10.74 6.02 -6.03
N ASP A 18 -10.73 7.35 -6.15
CA ASP A 18 -9.57 8.18 -5.83
C ASP A 18 -9.26 8.17 -4.31
N GLY A 19 -7.98 8.27 -3.95
CA GLY A 19 -7.54 8.39 -2.55
C GLY A 19 -7.77 7.15 -1.70
N LYS A 20 -7.76 5.97 -2.32
CA LYS A 20 -8.12 4.71 -1.67
C LYS A 20 -6.98 4.05 -0.91
N ASN A 21 -5.78 4.12 -1.48
CA ASN A 21 -4.56 3.60 -0.88
C ASN A 21 -3.64 4.78 -0.56
N GLY A 22 -2.56 4.51 0.16
CA GLY A 22 -1.60 5.54 0.52
C GLY A 22 -0.18 5.01 0.59
N VAL A 23 0.77 5.93 0.63
CA VAL A 23 2.15 5.63 1.00
C VAL A 23 2.72 6.77 1.81
N VAL A 24 3.41 6.43 2.89
CA VAL A 24 4.17 7.37 3.70
C VAL A 24 5.64 7.10 3.47
N VAL A 25 6.36 8.10 2.98
CA VAL A 25 7.81 8.11 2.78
C VAL A 25 8.44 8.90 3.93
N GLY A 26 9.03 8.19 4.89
CA GLY A 26 9.78 8.79 5.99
C GLY A 26 11.27 8.87 5.69
N SER A 27 12.07 9.45 6.59
CA SER A 27 13.53 9.55 6.41
C SER A 27 14.32 8.25 6.57
N ARG A 28 13.67 7.16 6.97
CA ARG A 28 14.31 5.85 7.27
C ARG A 28 13.70 4.67 6.53
N ALA A 29 12.46 4.84 6.08
CA ALA A 29 11.64 3.79 5.50
C ALA A 29 10.39 4.40 4.89
N SER A 30 9.81 3.68 3.94
CA SER A 30 8.44 3.91 3.49
C SER A 30 7.49 2.84 4.04
N VAL A 31 6.22 3.19 4.13
CA VAL A 31 5.13 2.27 4.49
C VAL A 31 4.01 2.44 3.47
N ALA A 32 3.63 1.34 2.81
CA ALA A 32 2.44 1.30 1.99
C ALA A 32 1.20 1.10 2.88
N ILE A 33 0.12 1.81 2.56
CA ILE A 33 -1.18 1.69 3.20
C ILE A 33 -2.11 1.08 2.15
N ASP A 34 -2.47 -0.17 2.38
CA ASP A 34 -3.18 -1.06 1.46
C ASP A 34 -2.40 -1.35 0.17
N CYS A 35 -2.90 -2.33 -0.59
CA CYS A 35 -2.19 -2.90 -1.74
C CYS A 35 -2.93 -2.73 -3.07
N GLY A 36 -4.09 -2.10 -3.08
CA GLY A 36 -4.93 -2.04 -4.27
C GLY A 36 -5.52 -3.39 -4.66
N ASN A 37 -6.26 -3.37 -5.77
CA ASN A 37 -6.91 -4.55 -6.29
C ASN A 37 -6.08 -5.23 -7.38
N TYR A 38 -5.22 -4.46 -8.06
CA TYR A 38 -4.44 -4.91 -9.20
C TYR A 38 -2.94 -4.79 -8.93
N VAL A 39 -2.17 -5.76 -9.41
CA VAL A 39 -0.71 -5.83 -9.21
C VAL A 39 -0.01 -4.58 -9.71
N ASP A 40 -0.45 -3.99 -10.82
CA ASP A 40 0.19 -2.79 -11.37
C ASP A 40 -0.07 -1.53 -10.51
N GLU A 41 -1.16 -1.48 -9.73
CA GLU A 41 -1.38 -0.42 -8.74
C GLU A 41 -0.34 -0.51 -7.62
N ALA A 42 -0.05 -1.73 -7.15
CA ALA A 42 0.97 -1.98 -6.13
C ALA A 42 2.39 -1.82 -6.65
N GLU A 43 2.66 -2.15 -7.92
CA GLU A 43 3.97 -1.95 -8.55
C GLU A 43 4.32 -0.46 -8.60
N ALA A 44 3.36 0.40 -8.96
CA ALA A 44 3.58 1.85 -8.94
C ALA A 44 3.97 2.36 -7.54
N VAL A 45 3.36 1.80 -6.48
CA VAL A 45 3.72 2.13 -5.09
C VAL A 45 5.12 1.58 -4.75
N ALA A 46 5.43 0.37 -5.18
CA ALA A 46 6.75 -0.24 -4.98
C ALA A 46 7.86 0.58 -5.64
N ASP A 47 7.61 1.10 -6.84
CA ASP A 47 8.55 1.97 -7.55
C ASP A 47 8.78 3.28 -6.81
N LEU A 48 7.73 3.96 -6.34
CA LEU A 48 7.87 5.17 -5.52
C LEU A 48 8.67 4.90 -4.23
N ILE A 49 8.49 3.74 -3.61
CA ILE A 49 9.28 3.32 -2.44
C ILE A 49 10.77 3.17 -2.81
N ARG A 50 11.08 2.50 -3.92
CA ARG A 50 12.45 2.26 -4.40
C ARG A 50 13.14 3.54 -4.87
N GLU A 51 12.41 4.46 -5.50
CA GLU A 51 12.90 5.79 -5.91
C GLU A 51 13.36 6.64 -4.72
N ASN A 52 12.79 6.39 -3.54
CA ASN A 52 13.21 6.99 -2.27
C ASN A 52 14.27 6.14 -1.53
N GLU A 53 14.97 5.25 -2.25
CA GLU A 53 16.04 4.39 -1.73
C GLU A 53 15.61 3.47 -0.57
N HIS A 54 14.32 3.18 -0.44
CA HIS A 54 13.79 2.29 0.61
C HIS A 54 13.48 0.89 0.06
N SER A 55 13.53 -0.10 0.94
CA SER A 55 13.06 -1.45 0.62
C SER A 55 11.54 -1.56 0.78
N VAL A 56 10.89 -2.27 -0.15
CA VAL A 56 9.50 -2.72 0.00
C VAL A 56 9.36 -3.72 1.15
N GLY A 57 8.12 -3.99 1.59
CA GLY A 57 7.85 -4.95 2.66
C GLY A 57 7.44 -4.34 4.00
N ARG A 58 7.02 -3.07 4.04
CA ARG A 58 6.26 -2.53 5.19
C ARG A 58 4.88 -2.12 4.71
N VAL A 59 3.87 -2.89 5.09
CA VAL A 59 2.50 -2.71 4.63
C VAL A 59 1.57 -2.59 5.82
N VAL A 60 0.68 -1.60 5.80
CA VAL A 60 -0.48 -1.51 6.69
C VAL A 60 -1.71 -1.94 5.91
N LEU A 61 -2.44 -2.94 6.38
CA LEU A 61 -3.74 -3.31 5.83
C LEU A 61 -4.85 -2.75 6.72
N THR A 62 -5.71 -1.91 6.14
CA THR A 62 -6.83 -1.29 6.85
C THR A 62 -7.93 -2.32 7.14
N HIS A 63 -8.22 -3.21 6.19
CA HIS A 63 -9.17 -4.32 6.31
C HIS A 63 -8.99 -5.34 5.16
N GLY A 64 -9.82 -6.39 5.12
CA GLY A 64 -9.63 -7.56 4.25
C GLY A 64 -10.42 -7.55 2.93
N HIS A 65 -10.94 -6.41 2.47
CA HIS A 65 -11.58 -6.39 1.15
C HIS A 65 -10.54 -6.44 0.02
N GLY A 66 -10.92 -7.03 -1.11
CA GLY A 66 -10.00 -7.37 -2.20
C GLY A 66 -9.22 -6.17 -2.75
N ASP A 67 -9.85 -5.02 -2.81
CA ASP A 67 -9.30 -3.71 -3.17
C ASP A 67 -8.20 -3.19 -2.24
N HIS A 68 -7.99 -3.83 -1.09
CA HIS A 68 -6.92 -3.51 -0.15
C HIS A 68 -5.81 -4.58 -0.13
N VAL A 69 -6.03 -5.78 -0.70
CA VAL A 69 -5.15 -6.94 -0.51
C VAL A 69 -4.75 -7.67 -1.79
N LEU A 70 -5.55 -7.65 -2.85
CA LEU A 70 -5.34 -8.52 -4.03
C LEU A 70 -4.16 -8.08 -4.91
N GLY A 71 -3.80 -6.79 -4.88
CA GLY A 71 -2.64 -6.28 -5.61
C GLY A 71 -1.28 -6.54 -4.94
N ALA A 72 -1.23 -7.17 -3.76
CA ALA A 72 -0.10 -7.07 -2.84
C ALA A 72 1.27 -7.61 -3.30
N GLU A 73 1.35 -8.42 -4.36
CA GLU A 73 2.58 -9.11 -4.79
C GLU A 73 3.86 -8.24 -4.81
N PRO A 74 3.86 -7.00 -5.33
CA PRO A 74 5.06 -6.16 -5.38
C PRO A 74 5.48 -5.54 -4.04
N LEU A 75 4.57 -5.51 -3.07
CA LEU A 75 4.73 -4.80 -1.79
C LEU A 75 5.04 -5.74 -0.62
N ILE A 76 4.85 -7.05 -0.79
CA ILE A 76 5.02 -8.06 0.24
C ILE A 76 6.46 -8.61 0.27
N GLY A 77 6.86 -9.18 1.41
CA GLY A 77 8.22 -9.68 1.64
C GLY A 77 8.84 -9.28 2.98
N GLY A 78 8.12 -8.49 3.79
CA GLY A 78 8.54 -8.05 5.12
C GLY A 78 7.40 -8.07 6.15
N GLU A 79 7.23 -6.96 6.86
CA GLU A 79 6.25 -6.79 7.94
C GLU A 79 4.89 -6.30 7.42
N ILE A 80 3.84 -7.01 7.80
CA ILE A 80 2.45 -6.62 7.55
C ILE A 80 1.80 -6.26 8.90
N TYR A 81 1.32 -5.03 9.00
CA TYR A 81 0.59 -4.50 10.14
C TYR A 81 -0.90 -4.49 9.81
N ALA A 82 -1.69 -5.23 10.58
CA ALA A 82 -3.13 -5.31 10.34
C ALA A 82 -3.86 -5.52 11.66
N HIS A 83 -5.16 -5.23 11.66
CA HIS A 83 -6.02 -5.69 12.75
C HIS A 83 -5.97 -7.23 12.81
N ARG A 84 -5.98 -7.81 14.02
CA ARG A 84 -5.86 -9.26 14.23
C ARG A 84 -6.91 -10.09 13.46
N LEU A 85 -8.07 -9.51 13.17
CA LEU A 85 -9.15 -10.17 12.43
C LEU A 85 -9.04 -10.01 10.91
N THR A 86 -8.18 -9.15 10.38
CA THR A 86 -8.05 -8.92 8.93
C THR A 86 -7.82 -10.21 8.15
N PRO A 87 -6.91 -11.14 8.54
CA PRO A 87 -6.70 -12.39 7.79
C PRO A 87 -7.95 -13.28 7.71
N THR A 88 -8.83 -13.23 8.72
CA THR A 88 -10.08 -14.01 8.74
C THR A 88 -11.20 -13.40 7.89
N LYS A 89 -10.95 -12.21 7.33
CA LYS A 89 -11.89 -11.41 6.56
C LYS A 89 -11.46 -11.18 5.12
N ILE A 90 -10.29 -11.70 4.74
CA ILE A 90 -9.87 -11.74 3.35
C ILE A 90 -10.86 -12.63 2.60
N ASP A 91 -11.67 -12.00 1.77
CA ASP A 91 -12.72 -12.62 0.94
C ASP A 91 -13.85 -13.34 1.70
N SER A 92 -14.27 -12.82 2.86
CA SER A 92 -15.52 -13.20 3.56
C SER A 92 -16.70 -12.32 3.20
#